data_AF-A0A1E3B4J0-F1
#
_entry.id   AF-A0A1E3B4J0-F1
#
_cell.length_a   1.000
_cell.length_b   1.000
_cell.length_c   1.000
_cell.angle_alpha   90.00
_cell.angle_beta   90.00
_cell.angle_gamma   90.00
#
_symmetry.space_group_name_H-M   'P 1'
#
loop_
_entity.id
_entity.type
_entity.pdbx_description
1 polymer ?
#
loop_
_entity_poly.entity_id
_entity_poly.type
_entity_poly.pdbx_seq_one_letter_code
_entity_poly.pdbx_strand_id
1 'polypeptide(L)'
;MIFSPGFHLGNYLHKHLLQTPFYRNLQCVYYLPQHSVDSFQRIGVTFNGDWQQTNDQGGLIFILNNRRGMPRKWLKTGIELINGKPHLSTAFKDRSTDRSLFPVPS
;
A
#
# COMPACT_ATOMS: atom_id res chain seq x y z
N MET A 1 0.85 -4.82 -4.97
CA MET A 1 1.18 -3.94 -6.12
C MET A 1 1.51 -4.89 -7.25
N ILE A 2 0.61 -5.03 -8.21
CA ILE A 2 0.85 -5.79 -9.45
C ILE A 2 1.07 -4.73 -10.52
N PHE A 3 2.09 -4.88 -11.36
CA PHE A 3 2.11 -4.16 -12.63
C PHE A 3 1.29 -4.96 -13.64
N SER A 4 0.29 -4.35 -14.23
CA SER A 4 -0.23 -4.78 -15.52
C SER A 4 -0.49 -3.52 -16.36
N PRO A 5 0.19 -3.34 -17.51
CA PRO A 5 -0.03 -2.20 -18.37
C PRO A 5 -1.43 -2.30 -19.00
N GLY A 6 -2.28 -1.28 -18.80
CA GLY A 6 -3.53 -1.15 -19.55
C GLY A 6 -4.80 -0.76 -18.80
N PHE A 7 -4.74 -0.44 -17.50
CA PHE A 7 -5.97 -0.06 -16.75
C PHE A 7 -6.09 1.45 -16.53
N HIS A 8 -6.98 2.09 -17.29
CA HIS A 8 -7.38 3.49 -17.08
C HIS A 8 -8.58 3.55 -16.12
N LEU A 9 -8.42 4.18 -14.95
CA LEU A 9 -9.55 4.57 -14.09
C LEU A 9 -9.36 5.95 -13.44
N GLY A 10 -10.32 6.84 -13.73
CA GLY A 10 -10.92 7.81 -12.79
C GLY A 10 -10.07 8.96 -12.23
N ASN A 11 -10.15 10.13 -12.87
CA ASN A 11 -9.43 11.38 -12.58
C ASN A 11 -9.58 12.01 -11.18
N TYR A 12 -10.45 11.50 -10.29
CA TYR A 12 -10.76 12.15 -9.01
C TYR A 12 -9.87 11.69 -7.84
N LEU A 13 -9.52 10.40 -7.77
CA LEU A 13 -8.65 9.87 -6.70
C LEU A 13 -7.16 10.14 -6.98
N HIS A 14 -6.81 10.33 -8.25
CA HIS A 14 -5.45 10.58 -8.73
C HIS A 14 -4.85 11.88 -8.16
N LYS A 15 -5.66 12.93 -7.98
CA LYS A 15 -5.15 14.28 -7.65
C LYS A 15 -4.90 14.53 -6.16
N HIS A 16 -5.55 13.81 -5.24
CA HIS A 16 -5.43 14.07 -3.80
C HIS A 16 -4.41 13.19 -3.07
N LEU A 17 -4.04 12.03 -3.61
CA LEU A 17 -3.07 11.13 -2.97
C LEU A 17 -1.61 11.50 -3.30
N LEU A 18 -1.35 12.08 -4.47
CA LEU A 18 -0.02 12.55 -4.90
C LEU A 18 0.48 13.81 -4.16
N GLN A 19 -0.38 14.50 -3.39
CA GLN A 19 -0.02 15.72 -2.67
C GLN A 19 0.69 15.43 -1.33
N THR A 20 0.61 14.21 -0.83
CA THR A 20 1.36 13.77 0.36
C THR A 20 2.74 13.25 -0.06
N PRO A 21 3.86 13.78 0.49
CA PRO A 21 5.23 13.44 0.06
C PRO A 21 5.53 11.94 0.04
N PHE A 22 4.88 11.18 0.91
CA PHE A 22 5.01 9.73 1.06
C PHE A 22 4.51 8.92 -0.15
N TYR A 23 3.61 9.48 -0.99
CA TYR A 23 2.98 8.76 -2.10
C TYR A 23 3.64 9.06 -3.46
N ARG A 24 4.70 9.89 -3.49
CA ARG A 24 5.38 10.27 -4.74
C ARG A 24 6.05 9.10 -5.47
N ASN A 25 6.32 7.99 -4.78
CA ASN A 25 6.98 6.81 -5.34
C ASN A 25 6.05 5.60 -5.53
N LEU A 26 4.72 5.76 -5.38
CA LEU A 26 3.78 4.68 -5.60
C LEU A 26 3.41 4.63 -7.09
N GLN A 27 4.21 3.91 -7.88
CA GLN A 27 4.04 3.84 -9.33
C GLN A 27 2.83 2.99 -9.77
N CYS A 28 2.19 2.21 -8.87
CA CYS A 28 0.96 1.50 -9.20
C CYS A 28 0.10 1.25 -7.95
N VAL A 29 -1.13 1.77 -7.92
CA VAL A 29 -2.11 1.49 -6.86
C VAL A 29 -3.46 1.18 -7.52
N TYR A 30 -3.95 -0.05 -7.35
CA TYR A 30 -5.34 -0.38 -7.67
C TYR A 30 -6.22 -0.01 -6.48
N TYR A 31 -7.25 0.79 -6.75
CA TYR A 31 -8.27 1.11 -5.75
C TYR A 31 -9.38 0.08 -5.82
N LEU A 32 -9.69 -0.51 -4.69
CA LEU A 32 -10.88 -1.34 -4.52
C LEU A 32 -12.03 -0.50 -3.98
N PRO A 33 -13.28 -0.94 -4.19
CA PRO A 33 -14.44 -0.27 -3.64
C PRO A 33 -14.30 -0.06 -2.12
N GLN A 34 -14.84 1.06 -1.64
CA GLN A 34 -14.91 1.30 -0.20
C GLN A 34 -15.98 0.41 0.41
N HIS A 35 -15.61 -0.32 1.46
CA HIS A 35 -16.54 -1.11 2.29
C HIS A 35 -16.64 -0.49 3.68
N SER A 36 -17.79 -0.63 4.34
CA SER A 36 -17.86 -0.35 5.78
C SER A 36 -17.03 -1.40 6.52
N VAL A 37 -16.45 -1.02 7.66
CA VAL A 37 -15.64 -1.95 8.45
C VAL A 37 -16.47 -3.17 8.86
N ASP A 38 -17.74 -2.96 9.21
CA ASP A 38 -18.66 -4.02 9.65
C ASP A 38 -19.04 -5.02 8.54
N SER A 39 -18.89 -4.64 7.26
CA SER A 39 -19.17 -5.51 6.11
C SER A 39 -17.92 -6.15 5.51
N PHE A 40 -16.73 -5.68 5.89
CA PHE A 40 -15.49 -6.18 5.34
C PHE A 40 -15.09 -7.50 6.01
N GLN A 41 -14.96 -8.57 5.22
CA GLN A 41 -14.59 -9.89 5.74
C GLN A 41 -13.13 -10.23 5.47
N ARG A 42 -12.71 -10.16 4.21
CA ARG A 42 -11.36 -10.54 3.79
C ARG A 42 -11.00 -9.97 2.44
N ILE A 43 -9.70 -9.84 2.21
CA ILE A 43 -9.11 -9.62 0.90
C ILE A 43 -7.84 -10.45 0.78
N GLY A 44 -7.61 -11.01 -0.40
CA GLY A 44 -6.37 -11.67 -0.75
C GLY A 44 -5.92 -11.20 -2.13
N VAL A 45 -4.61 -11.10 -2.32
CA VAL A 45 -4.01 -10.79 -3.63
C VAL A 45 -2.79 -11.68 -3.80
N THR A 46 -2.62 -12.22 -5.01
CA THR A 46 -1.38 -12.84 -5.45
C THR A 46 -0.72 -11.87 -6.41
N PHE A 47 0.56 -11.56 -6.21
CA PHE A 47 1.29 -10.62 -7.04
C PHE A 47 2.71 -11.10 -7.27
N ASN A 48 3.26 -10.73 -8.42
CA ASN A 48 4.68 -10.85 -8.73
C ASN A 48 5.22 -9.43 -8.94
N GLY A 49 6.50 -9.23 -8.65
CA GLY A 49 7.19 -7.97 -8.87
C GLY A 49 8.66 -8.20 -9.18
N ASP A 50 9.20 -7.37 -10.06
CA ASP A 50 10.63 -7.30 -10.36
C ASP A 50 11.27 -6.24 -9.44
N TRP A 51 11.67 -6.66 -8.24
CA TRP A 51 12.17 -5.77 -7.20
C TRP A 51 13.66 -5.45 -7.46
N GLN A 52 13.97 -4.22 -7.82
CA GLN A 52 15.33 -3.82 -8.23
C GLN A 52 15.93 -2.74 -7.33
N GLN A 53 15.09 -1.88 -6.76
CA GLN A 53 15.52 -0.69 -6.04
C GLN A 53 15.21 -0.83 -4.54
N THR A 54 16.11 -0.29 -3.71
CA THR A 54 15.86 -0.21 -2.27
C THR A 54 14.56 0.53 -1.99
N ASN A 55 13.71 -0.07 -1.15
CA ASN A 55 12.36 0.35 -0.82
C ASN A 55 11.31 0.12 -1.93
N ASP A 56 11.60 -0.69 -2.95
CA ASP A 56 10.54 -1.25 -3.77
C ASP A 56 9.55 -2.00 -2.87
N GLN A 57 8.25 -1.71 -3.05
CA GLN A 57 7.19 -2.22 -2.19
C GLN A 57 6.02 -2.72 -3.02
N GLY A 58 5.46 -3.85 -2.61
CA GLY A 58 4.22 -4.33 -3.17
C GLY A 58 3.40 -5.17 -2.21
N GLY A 59 2.11 -4.89 -2.17
CA GLY A 59 1.14 -5.69 -1.44
C GLY A 59 -0.21 -4.98 -1.38
N LEU A 60 -0.82 -5.00 -0.20
CA LEU A 60 -2.09 -4.36 0.12
C LEU A 60 -1.87 -3.11 0.97
N ILE A 61 -2.73 -2.12 0.77
CA ILE A 61 -2.88 -0.98 1.68
C ILE A 61 -4.35 -0.81 2.03
N PHE A 62 -4.64 -0.72 3.32
CA PHE A 62 -5.94 -0.35 3.86
C PHE A 62 -5.87 1.12 4.29
N ILE A 63 -6.72 1.95 3.72
CA ILE A 63 -6.87 3.35 4.12
C ILE A 63 -8.13 3.45 4.98
N LEU A 64 -7.95 3.83 6.24
CA LEU A 64 -9.04 4.05 7.16
C LEU A 64 -9.48 5.51 7.02
N ASN A 65 -10.64 5.71 6.41
CA ASN A 65 -11.22 7.03 6.21
C ASN A 65 -11.72 7.58 7.56
N ASN A 66 -10.99 8.56 8.10
CA ASN A 66 -11.37 9.25 9.33
C ASN A 66 -12.33 10.41 9.05
N ARG A 67 -12.97 10.90 10.12
CA ARG A 67 -13.76 12.13 10.09
C ARG A 67 -12.91 13.29 9.55
N ARG A 68 -13.56 14.21 8.84
CA ARG A 68 -12.92 15.40 8.24
C ARG A 68 -12.08 16.14 9.29
N GLY A 69 -10.81 16.41 8.96
CA GLY A 69 -9.87 17.11 9.84
C GLY A 69 -8.97 16.22 10.70
N MET A 70 -9.16 14.89 10.69
CA MET A 70 -8.26 13.96 11.39
C MET A 70 -7.15 13.43 10.46
N PRO A 71 -5.93 13.15 11.00
CA PRO A 71 -4.86 12.51 10.23
C PRO A 71 -5.30 11.17 9.64
N ARG A 72 -4.87 10.85 8.41
CA ARG A 72 -5.20 9.58 7.75
C ARG A 72 -4.49 8.41 8.43
N LYS A 73 -5.26 7.39 8.81
CA LYS A 73 -4.74 6.12 9.30
C LYS A 73 -4.63 5.11 8.16
N TRP A 74 -3.62 4.26 8.21
CA TRP A 74 -3.44 3.21 7.20
C TRP A 74 -2.70 2.00 7.74
N LEU A 75 -2.94 0.86 7.10
CA LEU A 75 -2.19 -0.38 7.28
C LEU A 75 -1.64 -0.79 5.91
N LYS A 76 -0.35 -1.13 5.84
CA LYS A 76 0.29 -1.73 4.67
C LYS A 76 0.79 -3.12 5.03
N THR A 77 0.65 -4.07 4.11
CA THR A 77 1.23 -5.41 4.26
C THR A 77 1.65 -5.95 2.90
N GLY A 78 2.80 -6.60 2.81
CA GLY A 78 3.34 -7.09 1.54
C GLY A 78 4.86 -7.30 1.57
N ILE A 79 5.47 -7.29 0.39
CA ILE A 79 6.93 -7.36 0.21
C ILE A 79 7.53 -5.94 0.21
N GLU A 80 8.65 -5.78 0.89
CA GLU A 80 9.51 -4.60 0.87
C GLU A 80 10.96 -5.02 0.63
N LEU A 81 11.62 -4.41 -0.35
CA LEU A 81 13.03 -4.67 -0.63
C LEU A 81 13.93 -3.83 0.28
N ILE A 82 14.67 -4.48 1.18
CA ILE A 82 15.56 -3.83 2.14
C ILE A 82 16.94 -4.43 2.00
N ASN A 83 17.94 -3.56 1.74
CA ASN A 83 19.33 -3.96 1.52
C ASN A 83 19.46 -5.08 0.46
N GLY A 84 18.71 -4.96 -0.65
CA GLY A 84 18.69 -5.92 -1.74
C GLY A 84 17.99 -7.25 -1.44
N LYS A 85 17.32 -7.39 -0.28
CA LYS A 85 16.64 -8.62 0.12
C LYS A 85 15.13 -8.39 0.33
N PRO A 86 14.27 -9.28 -0.16
CA PRO A 86 12.84 -9.17 0.07
C PRO A 86 12.51 -9.48 1.53
N HIS A 87 11.65 -8.65 2.10
CA HIS A 87 11.10 -8.86 3.44
C HIS A 87 9.58 -8.83 3.37
N LEU A 88 8.93 -9.76 4.07
CA LEU A 88 7.54 -9.57 4.45
C LEU A 88 7.49 -8.39 5.44
N SER A 89 6.79 -7.34 5.05
CA SER A 89 6.67 -6.09 5.77
C SER A 89 5.21 -5.85 6.13
N THR A 90 4.97 -5.40 7.36
CA THR A 90 3.67 -4.86 7.77
C THR A 90 3.91 -3.58 8.55
N ALA A 91 3.21 -2.53 8.15
CA ALA A 91 3.33 -1.21 8.76
C ALA A 91 1.95 -0.64 9.04
N PHE A 92 1.73 -0.17 10.26
CA PHE A 92 0.53 0.53 10.67
C PHE A 92 0.85 1.98 11.00
N LYS A 93 -0.04 2.89 10.60
CA LYS A 93 0.05 4.32 10.91
C LYS A 93 -1.22 4.79 11.59
N ASP A 94 -1.04 5.25 12.83
CA ASP A 94 -1.98 6.09 13.54
C ASP A 94 -1.28 7.39 13.97
N ARG A 95 -0.97 7.56 15.26
CA ARG A 95 -0.19 8.69 15.77
C ARG A 95 1.27 8.60 15.29
N SER A 96 1.90 7.45 15.51
CA SER A 96 3.22 7.06 15.00
C SER A 96 3.10 5.93 13.97
N THR A 97 4.21 5.64 13.28
CA THR A 97 4.31 4.46 12.41
C THR A 97 4.96 3.34 13.21
N ASP A 98 4.33 2.18 13.25
CA ASP A 98 4.92 0.92 13.73
C ASP A 98 5.12 0.00 12.52
N ARG A 99 6.28 -0.68 12.45
CA ARG A 99 6.66 -1.51 11.31
C ARG A 99 7.39 -2.77 11.77
N SER A 100 6.85 -3.92 11.37
CA SER A 100 7.47 -5.24 11.50
C SER A 100 8.03 -5.73 10.17
N LEU A 101 9.18 -6.39 10.21
CA LEU A 101 9.87 -6.97 9.06
C LEU A 101 10.26 -8.41 9.34
N PHE A 102 10.08 -9.27 8.34
CA PHE A 102 10.54 -10.65 8.38
C PHE A 102 11.22 -11.01 7.05
N PRO A 103 12.48 -11.50 7.06
CA PRO A 103 13.15 -11.93 5.83
C PRO A 103 12.37 -13.07 5.16
N VAL A 104 12.22 -13.03 3.85
CA VAL A 104 11.67 -14.15 3.08
C VAL A 104 12.74 -14.76 2.17
N PRO A 105 12.65 -16.06 1.84
CA PRO A 105 13.56 -16.66 0.86
C PRO A 105 13.51 -15.88 -0.46
N SER A 106 14.71 -15.64 -1.02
CA SER A 106 14.94 -15.01 -2.32
C SER A 106 15.34 -16.04 -3.35
#